data_AF-W7XGK9-F1
#
_entry.id   AF-W7XGK9-F1
#
_cell.length_a   1.000
_cell.length_b   1.000
_cell.length_c   1.000
_cell.angle_alpha   90.00
_cell.angle_beta   90.00
_cell.angle_gamma   90.00
#
_symmetry.space_group_name_H-M   'P 1'
#
loop_
_entity.id
_entity.type
_entity.pdbx_description
1 polymer ?
#
loop_
_entity_poly.entity_id
_entity_poly.type
_entity_poly.pdbx_seq_one_letter_code
_entity_poly.pdbx_strand_id
1 'polypeptide(L)'
;MDKITIQHLKCNKHPNKNLQFIQVNDVLTQPISTKPLFYCSSCFNHDLHFKSINYLMIDQIFQESDTNIIPKWPPVNNYQIISDLVDLTSNQSSLDYVKQITDFFHQFIEEFLNKIDVIQKKMINEALKYPIDTQQIIKRYQEISNILQFKQILNNEQPNNLEDHSTLCKEFISQMESQKDKNTELLQSLLTQANQLKTNFNMEYPHIIKQQLFTLIDHISFFNLDIPEVSSTNHNNTKSHFEANITNQRNQIVDLKLTSDLIMKLVSNKSNFCSDQFINKLSESLQSINPILKQFSFKTVVFKENKEQIDFSKISDEKINLIEEYVKHSITLSRGEQQFEQEVKDSQEIKQMTQIVNSKMSFLRQEFIQQFEKFLVDVKPFLKQINFTNSFTDKNKFDFFRNLKDNKWNALYEESLPNLDLELFATNYNNGQRNCVINKRENGYYEIEKLNNIICWVNCISNTNLEKDKKYIFRIKVENLNESHFFYIGLMRNSNADQNYGYKEYLSCLLQKNNQSVIKCGSFGIDKQLKGAEFKTSGENMIEIRLCLKEYILEVLDFPNYEYKLGLQDKYKEKLTQFDDLRLYLGTYFQGSKLILMDVKIVNEFIN
;
A
#
# COMPACT_ATOMS: atom_id res chain seq x y z
N MET A 1 -57.69 -55.84 -30.03
CA MET A 1 -58.54 -56.66 -29.13
C MET A 1 -58.18 -58.11 -29.35
N ASP A 2 -57.06 -58.55 -28.78
CA ASP A 2 -56.79 -59.96 -28.58
C ASP A 2 -57.46 -60.36 -27.27
N LYS A 3 -58.39 -61.31 -27.33
CA LYS A 3 -59.00 -61.90 -26.12
C LYS A 3 -57.89 -62.63 -25.37
N ILE A 4 -57.32 -61.99 -24.36
CA ILE A 4 -56.50 -62.66 -23.34
C ILE A 4 -57.40 -63.72 -22.73
N THR A 5 -57.19 -64.97 -23.16
CA THR A 5 -57.90 -66.11 -22.61
C THR A 5 -57.23 -66.36 -21.28
N ILE A 6 -57.81 -65.85 -20.18
CA ILE A 6 -57.31 -66.10 -18.83
C ILE A 6 -57.38 -67.61 -18.63
N GLN A 7 -56.25 -68.31 -18.82
CA GLN A 7 -56.14 -69.70 -18.39
C GLN A 7 -56.22 -69.68 -16.87
N HIS A 8 -57.44 -69.92 -16.35
CA HIS A 8 -57.68 -70.02 -14.94
C HIS A 8 -57.00 -71.29 -14.42
N LEU A 9 -55.73 -71.16 -14.05
CA LEU A 9 -54.99 -72.22 -13.39
C LEU A 9 -55.77 -72.67 -12.15
N LYS A 10 -56.10 -73.96 -12.08
CA LYS A 10 -56.86 -74.54 -10.97
C LYS A 10 -55.96 -74.77 -9.76
N CYS A 11 -56.51 -74.61 -8.57
CA CYS A 11 -55.77 -74.90 -7.35
C CYS A 11 -55.67 -76.42 -7.13
N ASN A 12 -54.45 -76.94 -6.99
CA ASN A 12 -54.20 -78.36 -6.74
C ASN A 12 -54.87 -78.88 -5.45
N LYS A 13 -55.02 -78.02 -4.42
CA LYS A 13 -55.72 -78.37 -3.16
C LYS A 13 -57.23 -78.19 -3.23
N HIS A 14 -57.72 -77.35 -4.14
CA HIS A 14 -59.14 -77.02 -4.29
C HIS A 14 -59.51 -77.00 -5.77
N PRO A 15 -59.77 -78.17 -6.40
CA PRO A 15 -59.93 -78.29 -7.85
C PRO A 15 -61.06 -77.42 -8.44
N ASN A 16 -62.09 -77.14 -7.64
CA ASN A 16 -63.21 -76.29 -8.04
C ASN A 16 -62.93 -74.78 -7.96
N LYS A 17 -61.74 -74.36 -7.50
CA LYS A 17 -61.37 -72.96 -7.33
C LYS A 17 -60.18 -72.58 -8.22
N ASN A 18 -60.27 -71.39 -8.81
CA ASN A 18 -59.19 -70.80 -9.62
C ASN A 18 -58.15 -70.14 -8.70
N LEU A 19 -56.89 -70.15 -9.13
CA LEU A 19 -55.84 -69.33 -8.54
C LEU A 19 -56.15 -67.85 -8.79
N GLN A 20 -56.06 -67.04 -7.74
CA GLN A 20 -56.45 -65.64 -7.73
C GLN A 20 -55.32 -64.71 -7.26
N PHE A 21 -54.38 -65.23 -6.48
CA PHE A 21 -53.25 -64.48 -5.95
C PHE A 21 -51.93 -65.16 -6.28
N ILE A 22 -50.89 -64.37 -6.49
CA ILE A 22 -49.51 -64.79 -6.64
C ILE A 22 -48.66 -64.13 -5.56
N GLN A 23 -47.75 -64.88 -4.95
CA GLN A 23 -46.76 -64.31 -4.04
C GLN A 23 -45.69 -63.56 -4.85
N VAL A 24 -45.53 -62.28 -4.57
CA VAL A 24 -44.58 -61.39 -5.25
C VAL A 24 -43.40 -60.98 -4.38
N ASN A 25 -43.51 -61.09 -3.06
CA ASN A 25 -42.44 -60.73 -2.11
C ASN A 25 -42.12 -61.88 -1.15
N ASP A 26 -40.94 -61.87 -0.52
CA ASP A 26 -40.43 -62.94 0.35
C ASP A 26 -40.37 -64.33 -0.29
N VAL A 27 -40.21 -64.41 -1.63
CA VAL A 27 -40.09 -65.70 -2.34
C VAL A 27 -38.70 -66.30 -2.14
N LEU A 28 -37.65 -65.47 -2.09
CA LEU A 28 -36.25 -65.91 -1.93
C LEU A 28 -35.92 -66.38 -0.50
N THR A 29 -36.66 -65.91 0.50
CA THR A 29 -36.42 -66.18 1.92
C THR A 29 -37.11 -67.46 2.40
N GLN A 30 -37.85 -68.15 1.53
CA GLN A 30 -38.60 -69.36 1.87
C GLN A 30 -37.88 -70.63 1.37
N PRO A 31 -37.77 -71.69 2.19
CA PRO A 31 -37.32 -72.99 1.71
C PRO A 31 -38.32 -73.55 0.69
N ILE A 32 -37.81 -74.09 -0.42
CA ILE A 32 -38.51 -74.45 -1.68
C ILE A 32 -39.74 -75.37 -1.51
N SER A 33 -40.05 -75.91 -0.32
CA SER A 33 -41.07 -76.94 -0.13
C SER A 33 -42.25 -76.63 0.82
N THR A 34 -42.34 -75.46 1.47
CA THR A 34 -43.37 -75.27 2.52
C THR A 34 -44.54 -74.33 2.20
N LYS A 35 -44.44 -73.40 1.23
CA LYS A 35 -45.55 -72.52 0.84
C LYS A 35 -45.80 -72.50 -0.67
N PRO A 36 -47.08 -72.56 -1.12
CA PRO A 36 -47.41 -72.51 -2.54
C PRO A 36 -47.22 -71.08 -3.09
N LEU A 37 -46.62 -70.91 -4.27
CA LEU A 37 -46.46 -69.59 -4.91
C LEU A 37 -47.82 -68.95 -5.28
N PHE A 38 -48.81 -69.78 -5.61
CA PHE A 38 -50.13 -69.35 -6.05
C PHE A 38 -51.22 -69.75 -5.05
N TYR A 39 -52.17 -68.84 -4.82
CA TYR A 39 -53.27 -69.02 -3.88
C TYR A 39 -54.63 -68.84 -4.57
N CYS A 40 -55.57 -69.74 -4.30
CA CYS A 40 -57.00 -69.50 -4.54
C CYS A 40 -57.65 -68.90 -3.29
N SER A 41 -58.89 -68.39 -3.38
CA SER A 41 -59.63 -67.86 -2.23
C SER A 41 -59.66 -68.78 -1.00
N SER A 42 -59.76 -70.10 -1.19
CA SER A 42 -59.68 -71.03 -0.05
C SER A 42 -58.28 -71.11 0.54
N CYS A 43 -57.23 -71.23 -0.28
CA CYS A 43 -55.86 -71.28 0.24
C CYS A 43 -55.49 -69.99 0.96
N PHE A 44 -55.98 -68.85 0.45
CA PHE A 44 -55.79 -67.54 1.05
C PHE A 44 -56.37 -67.49 2.48
N ASN A 45 -57.61 -67.95 2.67
CA ASN A 45 -58.28 -67.91 3.98
C ASN A 45 -57.68 -68.88 5.01
N HIS A 46 -56.99 -69.94 4.57
CA HIS A 46 -56.41 -70.94 5.48
C HIS A 46 -54.94 -70.64 5.85
N ASP A 47 -54.29 -69.64 5.24
CA ASP A 47 -52.92 -69.26 5.58
C ASP A 47 -52.88 -68.26 6.73
N LEU A 48 -52.70 -68.79 7.94
CA LEU A 48 -52.60 -68.01 9.17
C LEU A 48 -51.38 -67.07 9.23
N HIS A 49 -50.41 -67.23 8.32
CA HIS A 49 -49.21 -66.41 8.22
C HIS A 49 -49.22 -65.51 6.97
N PHE A 50 -50.39 -65.30 6.38
CA PHE A 50 -50.55 -64.46 5.20
C PHE A 50 -50.26 -62.99 5.52
N LYS A 51 -49.33 -62.38 4.78
CA LYS A 51 -49.05 -60.95 4.80
C LYS A 51 -49.47 -60.33 3.48
N SER A 52 -50.49 -59.47 3.50
CA SER A 52 -51.10 -58.90 2.28
C SER A 52 -50.10 -58.20 1.35
N ILE A 53 -49.05 -57.59 1.90
CA ILE A 53 -47.99 -56.92 1.13
C ILE A 53 -47.20 -57.88 0.23
N ASN A 54 -47.15 -59.17 0.57
CA ASN A 54 -46.38 -60.17 -0.18
C ASN A 54 -47.13 -60.78 -1.36
N TYR A 55 -48.41 -60.44 -1.55
CA TYR A 55 -49.27 -61.08 -2.55
C TYR A 55 -50.02 -60.05 -3.38
N LEU A 56 -50.18 -60.38 -4.66
CA LEU A 56 -50.88 -59.57 -5.66
C LEU A 56 -51.99 -60.39 -6.32
N MET A 57 -53.10 -59.76 -6.65
CA MET A 57 -54.17 -60.41 -7.41
C MET A 57 -53.75 -60.59 -8.86
N ILE A 58 -53.93 -61.80 -9.39
CA ILE A 58 -53.58 -62.13 -10.77
C ILE A 58 -54.44 -61.31 -11.75
N ASP A 59 -55.74 -61.15 -11.46
CA ASP A 59 -56.64 -60.34 -12.29
C ASP A 59 -56.21 -58.86 -12.30
N GLN A 60 -55.70 -58.34 -11.18
CA GLN A 60 -55.17 -56.98 -11.09
C GLN A 60 -53.97 -56.80 -12.03
N ILE A 61 -53.07 -57.80 -12.09
CA ILE A 61 -51.93 -57.77 -13.02
C ILE A 61 -52.43 -57.65 -14.46
N PHE A 62 -53.39 -58.49 -14.87
CA PHE A 62 -53.88 -58.48 -16.25
C PHE A 62 -54.68 -57.24 -16.63
N GLN A 63 -55.37 -56.60 -15.68
CA GLN A 63 -56.24 -55.46 -15.96
C GLN A 63 -55.52 -54.12 -15.86
N GLU A 64 -54.52 -54.01 -14.98
CA GLU A 64 -53.94 -52.71 -14.61
C GLU A 64 -52.50 -52.52 -15.11
N SER A 65 -51.78 -53.58 -15.54
CA SER A 65 -50.35 -53.50 -15.87
C SER A 65 -49.98 -52.52 -16.97
N ASP A 66 -50.89 -52.30 -17.91
CA ASP A 66 -50.59 -51.51 -19.12
C ASP A 66 -50.74 -49.99 -18.87
N THR A 67 -51.51 -49.59 -17.85
CA THR A 67 -51.90 -48.19 -17.65
C THR A 67 -51.67 -47.65 -16.25
N ASN A 68 -51.56 -48.51 -15.23
CA ASN A 68 -51.49 -48.10 -13.83
C ASN A 68 -50.24 -48.65 -13.14
N ILE A 69 -49.76 -47.90 -12.15
CA ILE A 69 -48.70 -48.38 -11.25
C ILE A 69 -49.33 -49.33 -10.23
N ILE A 70 -48.85 -50.58 -10.21
CA ILE A 70 -49.33 -51.60 -9.28
C ILE A 70 -48.60 -51.46 -7.94
N PRO A 71 -49.27 -51.12 -6.82
CA PRO A 71 -48.59 -50.71 -5.58
C PRO A 71 -47.62 -51.74 -4.96
N LYS A 72 -47.80 -53.03 -5.26
CA LYS A 72 -47.02 -54.13 -4.68
C LYS A 72 -45.94 -54.68 -5.62
N TRP A 73 -45.79 -54.13 -6.83
CA TRP A 73 -44.85 -54.62 -7.83
C TRP A 73 -44.08 -53.45 -8.49
N PRO A 74 -42.75 -53.56 -8.66
CA PRO A 74 -41.88 -54.66 -8.24
C PRO A 74 -41.69 -54.70 -6.71
N PRO A 75 -41.18 -55.80 -6.15
CA PRO A 75 -40.75 -55.84 -4.75
C PRO A 75 -39.59 -54.85 -4.54
N VAL A 76 -39.77 -53.91 -3.63
CA VAL A 76 -38.79 -52.86 -3.32
C VAL A 76 -38.51 -52.82 -1.83
N ASN A 77 -37.32 -52.35 -1.45
CA ASN A 77 -36.96 -52.18 -0.04
C ASN A 77 -37.74 -51.03 0.63
N ASN A 78 -38.18 -50.03 -0.15
CA ASN A 78 -38.96 -48.89 0.32
C ASN A 78 -40.20 -48.68 -0.57
N TYR A 79 -41.37 -49.10 -0.08
CA TYR A 79 -42.63 -48.95 -0.80
C TYR A 79 -43.16 -47.51 -0.84
N GLN A 80 -42.58 -46.58 -0.08
CA GLN A 80 -42.90 -45.15 -0.21
C GLN A 80 -42.62 -44.64 -1.63
N ILE A 81 -41.58 -45.15 -2.29
CA ILE A 81 -41.25 -44.78 -3.67
C ILE A 81 -42.40 -45.10 -4.63
N ILE A 82 -43.06 -46.25 -4.46
CA ILE A 82 -44.20 -46.63 -5.31
C ILE A 82 -45.41 -45.75 -4.97
N SER A 83 -45.65 -45.45 -3.69
CA SER A 83 -46.70 -44.52 -3.28
C SER A 83 -46.50 -43.13 -3.89
N ASP A 84 -45.29 -42.58 -3.83
CA ASP A 84 -44.97 -41.26 -4.37
C ASP A 84 -45.16 -41.21 -5.89
N LEU A 85 -44.82 -42.29 -6.61
CA LEU A 85 -45.05 -42.41 -8.05
C LEU A 85 -46.55 -42.51 -8.39
N VAL A 86 -47.34 -43.22 -7.59
CA VAL A 86 -48.80 -43.28 -7.74
C VAL A 86 -49.40 -41.88 -7.53
N ASP A 87 -48.98 -41.16 -6.49
CA ASP A 87 -49.45 -39.80 -6.20
C ASP A 87 -49.07 -38.81 -7.32
N LEU A 88 -47.85 -38.92 -7.85
CA LEU A 88 -47.34 -38.10 -8.95
C LEU A 88 -48.11 -38.34 -10.26
N THR A 89 -48.43 -39.60 -10.59
CA THR A 89 -49.16 -39.95 -11.80
C THR A 89 -50.67 -39.70 -11.71
N SER A 90 -51.23 -39.72 -10.50
CA SER A 90 -52.65 -39.42 -10.27
C SER A 90 -52.98 -37.93 -10.48
N ASN A 91 -52.01 -37.03 -10.28
CA ASN A 91 -52.14 -35.60 -10.56
C ASN A 91 -51.81 -35.29 -12.03
N GLN A 92 -52.65 -35.73 -12.97
CA GLN A 92 -52.47 -35.55 -14.42
C GLN A 92 -52.15 -34.11 -14.87
N SER A 93 -52.64 -33.10 -14.15
CA SER A 93 -52.41 -31.69 -14.47
C SER A 93 -50.97 -31.22 -14.23
N SER A 94 -50.23 -31.88 -13.34
CA SER A 94 -48.89 -31.42 -12.91
C SER A 94 -47.75 -31.79 -13.87
N LEU A 95 -47.98 -32.78 -14.74
CA LEU A 95 -46.95 -33.35 -15.63
C LEU A 95 -47.14 -33.04 -17.11
N ASP A 96 -48.20 -32.32 -17.48
CA ASP A 96 -48.42 -31.89 -18.88
C ASP A 96 -47.60 -30.64 -19.21
N TYR A 97 -46.27 -30.79 -19.23
CA TYR A 97 -45.33 -29.70 -19.48
C TYR A 97 -45.50 -29.08 -20.86
N VAL A 98 -45.90 -29.88 -21.87
CA VAL A 98 -46.12 -29.40 -23.24
C VAL A 98 -47.27 -28.39 -23.26
N LYS A 99 -48.39 -28.72 -22.60
CA LYS A 99 -49.51 -27.79 -22.48
C LYS A 99 -49.14 -26.54 -21.69
N GLN A 100 -48.43 -26.69 -20.56
CA GLN A 100 -48.00 -25.54 -19.75
C GLN A 100 -47.10 -24.57 -20.54
N ILE A 101 -46.14 -25.09 -21.31
CA ILE A 101 -45.26 -24.27 -22.17
C ILE A 101 -46.08 -23.58 -23.28
N THR A 102 -47.01 -24.32 -23.89
CA THR A 102 -47.87 -23.81 -24.96
C THR A 102 -48.76 -22.67 -24.47
N ASP A 103 -49.42 -22.87 -23.32
CA ASP A 103 -50.28 -21.87 -22.69
C ASP A 103 -49.49 -20.62 -22.29
N PHE A 104 -48.28 -20.79 -21.74
CA PHE A 104 -47.38 -19.67 -21.43
C PHE A 104 -47.08 -18.82 -22.67
N PHE A 105 -46.67 -19.44 -23.79
CA PHE A 105 -46.30 -18.68 -24.99
C PHE A 105 -47.50 -18.00 -25.64
N HIS A 106 -48.66 -18.64 -25.65
CA HIS A 106 -49.88 -17.99 -26.14
C HIS A 106 -50.19 -16.71 -25.35
N GLN A 107 -50.18 -16.80 -24.01
CA GLN A 107 -50.40 -15.64 -23.15
C GLN A 107 -49.31 -14.59 -23.34
N PHE A 108 -48.04 -15.00 -23.36
CA PHE A 108 -46.90 -14.09 -23.53
C PHE A 108 -46.97 -13.31 -24.84
N ILE A 109 -47.29 -13.98 -25.96
CA ILE A 109 -47.42 -13.34 -27.27
C ILE A 109 -48.53 -12.28 -27.24
N GLU A 110 -49.69 -12.62 -26.70
CA GLU A 110 -50.82 -11.69 -26.61
C GLU A 110 -50.46 -10.45 -25.77
N GLU A 111 -49.91 -10.65 -24.58
CA GLU A 111 -49.50 -9.56 -23.69
C GLU A 111 -48.39 -8.70 -24.31
N PHE A 112 -47.43 -9.32 -24.99
CA PHE A 112 -46.32 -8.62 -25.62
C PHE A 112 -46.80 -7.73 -26.77
N LEU A 113 -47.63 -8.26 -27.67
CA LEU A 113 -48.19 -7.49 -28.79
C LEU A 113 -49.02 -6.29 -28.30
N ASN A 114 -49.84 -6.50 -27.26
CA ASN A 114 -50.62 -5.43 -26.65
C ASN A 114 -49.73 -4.31 -26.09
N LYS A 115 -48.61 -4.66 -25.41
CA LYS A 115 -47.66 -3.65 -24.90
C LYS A 115 -46.97 -2.88 -26.03
N ILE A 116 -46.60 -3.55 -27.12
CA ILE A 116 -45.99 -2.90 -28.28
C ILE A 116 -46.96 -1.91 -28.95
N ASP A 117 -48.23 -2.29 -29.13
CA ASP A 117 -49.26 -1.40 -29.69
C ASP A 117 -49.49 -0.15 -28.82
N VAL A 118 -49.55 -0.32 -27.49
CA VAL A 118 -49.67 0.81 -26.55
C VAL A 118 -48.48 1.76 -26.67
N ILE A 119 -47.25 1.24 -26.73
CA ILE A 119 -46.05 2.07 -26.87
C ILE A 119 -46.02 2.76 -28.23
N GLN A 120 -46.39 2.07 -29.31
CA GLN A 120 -46.47 2.64 -30.65
C GLN A 120 -47.43 3.84 -30.68
N LYS A 121 -48.66 3.66 -30.16
CA LYS A 121 -49.65 4.74 -30.05
C LYS A 121 -49.15 5.90 -29.20
N LYS A 122 -48.47 5.61 -28.09
CA LYS A 122 -47.84 6.64 -27.24
C LYS A 122 -46.82 7.45 -28.01
N MET A 123 -45.90 6.80 -28.73
CA MET A 123 -44.84 7.48 -29.49
C MET A 123 -45.40 8.29 -30.66
N ILE A 124 -46.43 7.78 -31.37
CA ILE A 124 -47.13 8.54 -32.40
C ILE A 124 -47.79 9.78 -31.81
N ASN A 125 -48.49 9.65 -30.67
CA ASN A 125 -49.12 10.78 -30.00
C ASN A 125 -48.11 11.83 -29.53
N GLU A 126 -46.94 11.41 -29.02
CA GLU A 126 -45.85 12.35 -28.72
C GLU A 126 -45.33 13.06 -29.98
N ALA A 127 -45.16 12.34 -31.09
CA ALA A 127 -44.76 12.93 -32.37
C ALA A 127 -45.77 13.98 -32.86
N LEU A 128 -47.07 13.73 -32.67
CA LEU A 128 -48.16 14.65 -33.04
C LEU A 128 -48.24 15.91 -32.15
N LYS A 129 -47.60 15.93 -30.98
CA LYS A 129 -47.51 17.15 -30.15
C LYS A 129 -46.55 18.19 -30.73
N TYR A 130 -45.69 17.81 -31.65
CA TYR A 130 -44.75 18.74 -32.27
C TYR A 130 -45.48 19.59 -33.33
N PRO A 131 -45.49 20.93 -33.18
CA PRO A 131 -46.41 21.81 -33.90
C PRO A 131 -45.86 22.30 -35.25
N ILE A 132 -44.85 21.63 -35.82
CA ILE A 132 -44.20 22.02 -37.07
C ILE A 132 -43.82 20.79 -37.89
N ASP A 133 -44.58 20.52 -38.96
CA ASP A 133 -44.18 19.63 -40.05
C ASP A 133 -43.70 20.43 -41.29
N THR A 134 -43.29 19.73 -42.34
CA THR A 134 -42.84 20.37 -43.60
C THR A 134 -43.89 21.30 -44.20
N GLN A 135 -45.18 20.97 -44.12
CA GLN A 135 -46.24 21.81 -44.67
C GLN A 135 -46.43 23.08 -43.83
N GLN A 136 -46.31 22.98 -42.52
CA GLN A 136 -46.40 24.12 -41.60
C GLN A 136 -45.20 25.05 -41.69
N ILE A 137 -43.99 24.53 -41.97
CA ILE A 137 -42.80 25.35 -42.30
C ILE A 137 -43.09 26.19 -43.55
N ILE A 138 -43.57 25.55 -44.63
CA ILE A 138 -43.89 26.24 -45.88
C ILE A 138 -44.97 27.29 -45.66
N LYS A 139 -46.04 26.94 -44.93
CA LYS A 139 -47.14 27.86 -44.62
C LYS A 139 -46.65 29.09 -43.84
N ARG A 140 -45.88 28.89 -42.76
CA ARG A 140 -45.34 30.01 -41.98
C ARG A 140 -44.36 30.86 -42.78
N TYR A 141 -43.53 30.25 -43.63
CA TYR A 141 -42.68 30.99 -44.56
C TYR A 141 -43.51 31.86 -45.51
N GLN A 142 -44.60 31.32 -46.08
CA GLN A 142 -45.50 32.07 -46.97
C GLN A 142 -46.20 33.22 -46.25
N GLU A 143 -46.58 33.03 -44.99
CA GLU A 143 -47.16 34.07 -44.13
C GLU A 143 -46.14 35.18 -43.79
N ILE A 144 -44.90 34.82 -43.43
CA ILE A 144 -43.85 35.80 -43.10
C ILE A 144 -43.43 36.58 -44.35
N SER A 145 -43.27 35.89 -45.49
CA SER A 145 -42.82 36.50 -46.74
C SER A 145 -43.92 37.25 -47.49
N ASN A 146 -45.20 37.01 -47.16
CA ASN A 146 -46.36 37.47 -47.94
C ASN A 146 -46.23 37.19 -49.44
N ILE A 147 -45.47 36.15 -49.81
CA ILE A 147 -45.10 35.89 -51.21
C ILE A 147 -46.32 35.63 -52.11
N LEU A 148 -47.41 35.12 -51.53
CA LEU A 148 -48.68 34.93 -52.24
C LEU A 148 -49.37 36.26 -52.57
N GLN A 149 -49.32 37.25 -51.68
CA GLN A 149 -49.83 38.59 -51.96
C GLN A 149 -48.97 39.30 -53.01
N PHE A 150 -47.65 39.16 -52.92
CA PHE A 150 -46.75 39.69 -53.95
C PHE A 150 -47.03 39.07 -55.32
N LYS A 151 -47.26 37.75 -55.37
CA LYS A 151 -47.70 37.06 -56.59
C LYS A 151 -49.03 37.61 -57.13
N GLN A 152 -49.99 37.95 -56.27
CA GLN A 152 -51.25 38.57 -56.70
C GLN A 152 -51.04 39.98 -57.28
N ILE A 153 -50.15 40.78 -56.68
CA ILE A 153 -49.79 42.10 -57.19
C ILE A 153 -49.18 41.96 -58.59
N LEU A 154 -48.22 41.03 -58.76
CA LEU A 154 -47.58 40.76 -60.06
C LEU A 154 -48.54 40.22 -61.13
N ASN A 155 -49.53 39.42 -60.72
CA ASN A 155 -50.51 38.79 -61.60
C ASN A 155 -51.75 39.65 -61.89
N ASN A 156 -51.86 40.85 -61.31
CA ASN A 156 -52.96 41.75 -61.65
C ASN A 156 -52.80 42.25 -63.10
N GLU A 157 -53.58 41.68 -64.02
CA GLU A 157 -53.63 42.04 -65.45
C GLU A 157 -54.33 43.40 -65.74
N GLN A 158 -54.57 44.22 -64.71
CA GLN A 158 -55.09 45.58 -64.83
C GLN A 158 -54.15 46.50 -64.03
N PRO A 159 -53.33 47.33 -64.70
CA PRO A 159 -53.80 48.68 -65.00
C PRO A 159 -53.39 49.17 -66.40
N ASN A 160 -54.15 50.09 -66.97
CA ASN A 160 -53.85 50.78 -68.24
C ASN A 160 -52.56 51.65 -68.20
N ASN A 161 -51.69 51.51 -67.18
CA ASN A 161 -50.46 52.27 -67.02
C ASN A 161 -49.38 51.46 -66.27
N LEU A 162 -48.25 51.21 -66.94
CA LEU A 162 -47.11 50.44 -66.40
C LEU A 162 -46.46 51.12 -65.19
N GLU A 163 -46.60 52.44 -65.10
CA GLU A 163 -46.05 53.27 -64.03
C GLU A 163 -46.79 53.06 -62.69
N ASP A 164 -48.11 52.87 -62.74
CA ASP A 164 -48.93 52.58 -61.56
C ASP A 164 -48.62 51.19 -60.99
N HIS A 165 -48.46 50.18 -61.86
CA HIS A 165 -48.07 48.84 -61.45
C HIS A 165 -46.65 48.83 -60.85
N SER A 166 -45.71 49.57 -61.47
CA SER A 166 -44.36 49.71 -60.90
C SER A 166 -44.39 50.38 -59.53
N THR A 167 -45.28 51.35 -59.31
CA THR A 167 -45.42 52.06 -58.04
C THR A 167 -45.94 51.11 -56.95
N LEU A 168 -46.99 50.34 -57.23
CA LEU A 168 -47.53 49.34 -56.29
C LEU A 168 -46.49 48.26 -55.90
N CYS A 169 -45.70 47.78 -56.87
CA CYS A 169 -44.62 46.83 -56.58
C CYS A 169 -43.53 47.45 -55.71
N LYS A 170 -43.11 48.69 -55.99
CA LYS A 170 -42.12 49.41 -55.19
C LYS A 170 -42.61 49.66 -53.77
N GLU A 171 -43.87 50.03 -53.59
CA GLU A 171 -44.48 50.22 -52.28
C GLU A 171 -44.49 48.93 -51.46
N PHE A 172 -44.93 47.81 -52.06
CA PHE A 172 -44.91 46.50 -51.40
C PHE A 172 -43.49 46.06 -51.03
N ILE A 173 -42.54 46.18 -51.96
CA ILE A 173 -41.14 45.82 -51.70
C ILE A 173 -40.54 46.70 -50.60
N SER A 174 -40.79 48.02 -50.63
CA SER A 174 -40.32 48.95 -49.60
C SER A 174 -40.92 48.62 -48.23
N GLN A 175 -42.20 48.23 -48.20
CA GLN A 175 -42.85 47.76 -46.98
C GLN A 175 -42.18 46.48 -46.44
N MET A 176 -41.91 45.49 -47.30
CA MET A 176 -41.23 44.26 -46.90
C MET A 176 -39.78 44.51 -46.46
N GLU A 177 -39.07 45.42 -47.14
CA GLU A 177 -37.71 45.83 -46.81
C GLU A 177 -37.65 46.55 -45.45
N SER A 178 -38.63 47.41 -45.15
CA SER A 178 -38.74 48.08 -43.84
C SER A 178 -38.95 47.09 -42.68
N GLN A 179 -39.44 45.89 -42.95
CA GLN A 179 -39.69 44.82 -41.97
C GLN A 179 -38.59 43.75 -41.94
N LYS A 180 -37.46 43.94 -42.64
CA LYS A 180 -36.42 42.91 -42.82
C LYS A 180 -35.90 42.33 -41.50
N ASP A 181 -35.73 43.15 -40.46
CA ASP A 181 -35.19 42.69 -39.18
C ASP A 181 -36.20 41.78 -38.47
N LYS A 182 -37.47 42.19 -38.42
CA LYS A 182 -38.58 41.38 -37.90
C LYS A 182 -38.76 40.08 -38.67
N ASN A 183 -38.69 40.12 -40.00
CA ASN A 183 -38.81 38.93 -40.85
C ASN A 183 -37.63 37.97 -40.62
N THR A 184 -36.42 38.51 -40.43
CA THR A 184 -35.22 37.72 -40.09
C THR A 184 -35.41 37.00 -38.75
N GLU A 185 -35.88 37.69 -37.70
CA GLU A 185 -36.16 37.07 -36.40
C GLU A 185 -37.21 35.95 -36.49
N LEU A 186 -38.30 36.18 -37.22
CA LEU A 186 -39.38 35.19 -37.39
C LEU A 186 -38.90 33.96 -38.16
N LEU A 187 -38.12 34.14 -39.23
CA LEU A 187 -37.57 33.03 -40.01
C LEU A 187 -36.47 32.28 -39.23
N GLN A 188 -35.65 33.00 -38.46
CA GLN A 188 -34.64 32.37 -37.60
C GLN A 188 -35.29 31.55 -36.48
N SER A 189 -36.39 32.04 -35.92
CA SER A 189 -37.20 31.30 -34.94
C SER A 189 -37.84 30.05 -35.57
N LEU A 190 -38.39 30.16 -36.77
CA LEU A 190 -38.94 29.02 -37.53
C LEU A 190 -37.85 27.97 -37.82
N LEU A 191 -36.67 28.40 -38.27
CA LEU A 191 -35.53 27.52 -38.54
C LEU A 191 -35.02 26.84 -37.27
N THR A 192 -34.95 27.57 -36.15
CA THR A 192 -34.53 27.02 -34.85
C THR A 192 -35.51 25.95 -34.38
N GLN A 193 -36.81 26.21 -34.47
CA GLN A 193 -37.84 25.24 -34.09
C GLN A 193 -37.79 23.99 -34.98
N ALA A 194 -37.60 24.14 -36.30
CA ALA A 194 -37.46 23.02 -37.23
C ALA A 194 -36.19 22.18 -36.96
N ASN A 195 -35.06 22.83 -36.65
CA ASN A 195 -33.81 22.14 -36.34
C ASN A 195 -33.87 21.39 -35.00
N GLN A 196 -34.54 21.96 -33.98
CA GLN A 196 -34.77 21.28 -32.70
C GLN A 196 -35.53 19.95 -32.86
N LEU A 197 -36.51 19.90 -33.76
CA LEU A 197 -37.23 18.66 -34.08
C LEU A 197 -36.31 17.61 -34.69
N LYS A 198 -35.48 18.02 -35.65
CA LYS A 198 -34.52 17.14 -36.31
C LYS A 198 -33.50 16.56 -35.33
N THR A 199 -33.06 17.33 -34.33
CA THR A 199 -32.12 16.84 -33.31
C THR A 199 -32.79 15.94 -32.27
N ASN A 200 -34.07 16.14 -31.98
CA ASN A 200 -34.78 15.42 -30.92
C ASN A 200 -35.36 14.07 -31.37
N PHE A 201 -35.48 13.83 -32.68
CA PHE A 201 -35.96 12.56 -33.22
C PHE A 201 -34.80 11.57 -33.41
N ASN A 202 -34.78 10.50 -32.60
CA ASN A 202 -33.74 9.48 -32.62
C ASN A 202 -34.34 8.08 -32.92
N MET A 203 -33.90 7.46 -34.01
CA MET A 203 -34.30 6.10 -34.42
C MET A 203 -33.30 5.01 -34.02
N GLU A 204 -32.10 5.39 -33.61
CA GLU A 204 -31.05 4.46 -33.19
C GLU A 204 -31.41 3.79 -31.86
N TYR A 205 -31.88 4.57 -30.88
CA TYR A 205 -32.23 4.03 -29.57
C TYR A 205 -33.38 2.99 -29.63
N PRO A 206 -34.50 3.23 -30.35
CA PRO A 206 -35.50 2.18 -30.60
C PRO A 206 -34.94 0.92 -31.27
N HIS A 207 -33.95 1.05 -32.17
CA HIS A 207 -33.32 -0.10 -32.82
C HIS A 207 -32.51 -0.94 -31.82
N ILE A 208 -31.78 -0.31 -30.89
CA ILE A 208 -31.04 -0.99 -29.83
C ILE A 208 -32.00 -1.81 -28.95
N ILE A 209 -33.10 -1.20 -28.50
CA ILE A 209 -34.11 -1.87 -27.68
C ILE A 209 -34.70 -3.08 -28.42
N LYS A 210 -34.99 -2.94 -29.72
CA LYS A 210 -35.49 -4.04 -30.54
C LYS A 210 -34.53 -5.23 -30.55
N GLN A 211 -33.24 -5.01 -30.74
CA GLN A 211 -32.24 -6.09 -30.76
C GLN A 211 -32.14 -6.78 -29.40
N GLN A 212 -32.15 -6.02 -28.30
CA GLN A 212 -32.12 -6.59 -26.95
C GLN A 212 -33.34 -7.48 -26.67
N LEU A 213 -34.53 -7.06 -27.11
CA LEU A 213 -35.73 -7.88 -26.96
C LEU A 213 -35.63 -9.21 -27.71
N PHE A 214 -35.08 -9.23 -28.93
CA PHE A 214 -34.84 -10.47 -29.66
C PHE A 214 -33.86 -11.38 -28.93
N THR A 215 -32.74 -10.84 -28.47
CA THR A 215 -31.80 -11.61 -27.64
C THR A 215 -32.49 -12.21 -26.42
N LEU A 216 -33.31 -11.44 -25.68
CA LEU A 216 -33.99 -11.95 -24.50
C LEU A 216 -35.00 -13.06 -24.81
N ILE A 217 -35.72 -12.95 -25.93
CA ILE A 217 -36.66 -13.97 -26.40
C ILE A 217 -35.93 -15.28 -26.71
N ASP A 218 -34.76 -15.22 -27.34
CA ASP A 218 -33.96 -16.41 -27.68
C ASP A 218 -33.49 -17.19 -26.44
N HIS A 219 -33.49 -16.58 -25.25
CA HIS A 219 -33.02 -17.20 -24.00
C HIS A 219 -34.16 -17.75 -23.11
N ILE A 220 -35.42 -17.71 -23.54
CA ILE A 220 -36.53 -18.28 -22.76
C ILE A 220 -36.37 -19.82 -22.72
N SER A 221 -36.10 -20.37 -21.53
CA SER A 221 -36.07 -21.82 -21.28
C SER A 221 -36.91 -22.19 -20.05
N PHE A 222 -37.57 -23.35 -20.12
CA PHE A 222 -38.37 -23.95 -19.04
C PHE A 222 -37.62 -25.07 -18.31
N PHE A 223 -36.40 -25.38 -18.76
CA PHE A 223 -35.59 -26.47 -18.23
C PHE A 223 -34.34 -25.92 -17.56
N ASN A 224 -34.20 -26.25 -16.28
CA ASN A 224 -33.09 -25.80 -15.43
C ASN A 224 -31.69 -26.17 -15.94
N LEU A 225 -31.57 -27.12 -16.87
CA LEU A 225 -30.31 -27.53 -17.48
C LEU A 225 -29.73 -26.47 -18.42
N ASP A 226 -30.57 -25.60 -18.97
CA ASP A 226 -30.16 -24.51 -19.87
C ASP A 226 -29.90 -23.19 -19.11
N ILE A 227 -30.15 -23.18 -17.80
CA ILE A 227 -29.96 -22.03 -16.90
C ILE A 227 -28.64 -22.24 -16.14
N PRO A 228 -27.59 -21.42 -16.38
CA PRO A 228 -26.24 -21.64 -15.83
C PRO A 228 -26.09 -21.66 -14.29
N GLU A 229 -27.18 -21.54 -13.52
CA GLU A 229 -27.15 -21.36 -12.06
C GLU A 229 -27.98 -22.38 -11.25
N VAL A 230 -28.65 -23.37 -11.88
CA VAL A 230 -29.44 -24.37 -11.11
C VAL A 230 -28.62 -25.62 -10.72
N SER A 231 -27.41 -25.79 -11.25
CA SER A 231 -26.51 -26.89 -10.88
C SER A 231 -25.69 -26.66 -9.60
N SER A 232 -25.94 -25.60 -8.84
CA SER A 232 -25.29 -25.35 -7.54
C SER A 232 -26.32 -25.16 -6.42
N THR A 233 -26.67 -26.27 -5.80
CA THR A 233 -27.32 -26.36 -4.48
C THR A 233 -26.57 -25.53 -3.42
N ASN A 234 -27.20 -24.46 -2.92
CA ASN A 234 -27.35 -24.10 -1.50
C ASN A 234 -27.69 -22.60 -1.34
N HIS A 235 -28.99 -22.30 -1.41
CA HIS A 235 -29.54 -21.12 -0.72
C HIS A 235 -29.52 -21.39 0.78
N ASN A 236 -28.48 -20.92 1.48
CA ASN A 236 -28.55 -20.50 2.89
C ASN A 236 -27.30 -19.67 3.24
N ASN A 237 -27.54 -18.47 3.78
CA ASN A 237 -26.60 -17.48 4.33
C ASN A 237 -26.15 -16.33 3.41
N THR A 238 -27.06 -15.40 3.09
CA THR A 238 -26.71 -14.01 2.75
C THR A 238 -27.06 -13.09 3.93
N LYS A 239 -26.24 -13.15 4.99
CA LYS A 239 -26.20 -12.11 6.03
C LYS A 239 -24.89 -12.10 6.84
N SER A 240 -23.77 -12.38 6.20
CA SER A 240 -22.41 -12.02 6.62
C SER A 240 -21.45 -12.50 5.54
N HIS A 241 -20.34 -11.79 5.33
CA HIS A 241 -19.32 -12.04 4.30
C HIS A 241 -19.60 -11.50 2.88
N PHE A 242 -19.58 -10.16 2.77
CA PHE A 242 -18.92 -9.51 1.62
C PHE A 242 -17.38 -9.42 1.80
N GLU A 243 -16.83 -10.15 2.78
CA GLU A 243 -15.40 -10.38 2.96
C GLU A 243 -15.05 -11.79 2.49
N ALA A 244 -14.99 -11.97 1.17
CA ALA A 244 -14.30 -13.11 0.58
C ALA A 244 -12.91 -12.67 0.15
N ASN A 245 -11.91 -13.03 0.96
CA ASN A 245 -10.52 -13.14 0.52
C ASN A 245 -10.49 -13.93 -0.80
N ILE A 246 -10.12 -13.29 -1.91
CA ILE A 246 -9.77 -13.99 -3.13
C ILE A 246 -8.29 -13.77 -3.41
N THR A 247 -7.54 -14.81 -3.09
CA THR A 247 -6.19 -15.08 -3.54
C THR A 247 -6.04 -14.77 -5.02
N ASN A 248 -5.07 -13.91 -5.33
CA ASN A 248 -4.43 -13.68 -6.62
C ASN A 248 -4.81 -14.69 -7.73
N GLN A 249 -5.74 -14.31 -8.60
CA GLN A 249 -5.76 -14.83 -9.97
C GLN A 249 -4.58 -14.21 -10.73
N ARG A 250 -3.37 -14.69 -10.42
CA ARG A 250 -2.20 -14.47 -11.28
C ARG A 250 -2.36 -15.36 -12.50
N ASN A 251 -2.23 -14.74 -13.67
CA ASN A 251 -1.82 -15.36 -14.93
C ASN A 251 -2.73 -16.46 -15.48
N GLN A 252 -3.96 -16.12 -15.81
CA GLN A 252 -4.64 -16.79 -16.90
C GLN A 252 -5.14 -15.74 -17.89
N ILE A 253 -4.60 -15.81 -19.12
CA ILE A 253 -5.23 -15.28 -20.33
C ILE A 253 -6.50 -16.12 -20.52
N VAL A 254 -7.53 -15.85 -19.72
CA VAL A 254 -8.85 -16.42 -19.86
C VAL A 254 -9.76 -15.22 -20.04
N ASP A 255 -10.55 -15.26 -21.12
CA ASP A 255 -11.53 -14.23 -21.46
C ASP A 255 -12.32 -13.83 -20.21
N LEU A 256 -11.98 -12.67 -19.65
CA LEU A 256 -12.62 -12.16 -18.44
C LEU A 256 -13.99 -11.66 -18.89
N LYS A 257 -15.03 -12.48 -18.64
CA LYS A 257 -16.41 -12.13 -18.91
C LYS A 257 -16.81 -10.96 -18.02
N LEU A 258 -17.47 -9.95 -18.61
CA LEU A 258 -18.07 -8.88 -17.83
C LEU A 258 -19.17 -9.49 -16.97
N THR A 259 -19.03 -9.39 -15.66
CA THR A 259 -20.02 -9.89 -14.70
C THR A 259 -20.48 -8.75 -13.82
N SER A 260 -21.70 -8.88 -13.29
CA SER A 260 -22.21 -8.06 -12.19
C SER A 260 -21.15 -7.93 -11.09
N ASP A 261 -20.54 -9.04 -10.67
CA ASP A 261 -19.54 -9.06 -9.61
C ASP A 261 -18.28 -8.25 -9.93
N LEU A 262 -17.80 -8.28 -11.19
CA LEU A 262 -16.66 -7.48 -11.60
C LEU A 262 -16.97 -5.98 -11.52
N ILE A 263 -18.15 -5.56 -11.99
CA ILE A 263 -18.58 -4.16 -11.92
C ILE A 263 -18.76 -3.75 -10.45
N MET A 264 -19.40 -4.58 -9.64
CA MET A 264 -19.57 -4.34 -8.21
C MET A 264 -18.22 -4.19 -7.51
N LYS A 265 -17.22 -5.04 -7.80
CA LYS A 265 -15.87 -4.88 -7.23
C LYS A 265 -15.22 -3.54 -7.57
N LEU A 266 -15.40 -3.04 -8.80
CA LEU A 266 -14.83 -1.76 -9.22
C LEU A 266 -15.52 -0.57 -8.56
N VAL A 267 -16.85 -0.63 -8.40
CA VAL A 267 -17.68 0.46 -7.88
C VAL A 267 -17.71 0.49 -6.35
N SER A 268 -17.83 -0.66 -5.69
CA SER A 268 -17.97 -0.79 -4.23
C SER A 268 -16.66 -0.67 -3.45
N ASN A 269 -15.59 -0.16 -4.06
CA ASN A 269 -14.34 0.03 -3.33
C ASN A 269 -14.48 1.17 -2.30
N LYS A 270 -13.75 1.07 -1.19
CA LYS A 270 -13.84 2.06 -0.08
C LYS A 270 -13.47 3.48 -0.49
N SER A 271 -12.57 3.65 -1.47
CA SER A 271 -12.14 4.98 -1.92
C SER A 271 -13.17 5.71 -2.79
N ASN A 272 -14.20 5.02 -3.28
CA ASN A 272 -15.26 5.64 -4.08
C ASN A 272 -16.36 6.29 -3.21
N PHE A 273 -16.38 6.06 -1.88
CA PHE A 273 -17.36 6.62 -0.94
C PHE A 273 -18.82 6.46 -1.38
N CYS A 274 -19.16 5.33 -2.01
CA CYS A 274 -20.53 5.02 -2.41
C CYS A 274 -21.37 4.66 -1.19
N SER A 275 -22.63 5.13 -1.14
CA SER A 275 -23.55 4.77 -0.06
C SER A 275 -24.07 3.33 -0.20
N ASP A 276 -24.35 2.67 0.92
CA ASP A 276 -24.94 1.32 0.93
C ASP A 276 -26.24 1.25 0.14
N GLN A 277 -27.06 2.30 0.21
CA GLN A 277 -28.31 2.37 -0.55
C GLN A 277 -28.07 2.36 -2.07
N PHE A 278 -27.07 3.11 -2.54
CA PHE A 278 -26.69 3.11 -3.95
C PHE A 278 -26.12 1.76 -4.37
N ILE A 279 -25.19 1.19 -3.57
CA ILE A 279 -24.57 -0.10 -3.84
C ILE A 279 -25.61 -1.22 -3.92
N ASN A 280 -26.58 -1.24 -3.00
CA ASN A 280 -27.65 -2.25 -3.01
C ASN A 280 -28.53 -2.13 -4.27
N LYS A 281 -28.99 -0.92 -4.61
CA LYS A 281 -29.79 -0.69 -5.83
C LYS A 281 -29.02 -1.02 -7.10
N LEU A 282 -27.73 -0.68 -7.14
CA LEU A 282 -26.85 -1.00 -8.26
C LEU A 282 -26.68 -2.52 -8.38
N SER A 283 -26.46 -3.22 -7.27
CA SER A 283 -26.36 -4.68 -7.25
C SER A 283 -27.62 -5.35 -7.79
N GLU A 284 -28.80 -4.93 -7.34
CA GLU A 284 -30.09 -5.45 -7.84
C GLU A 284 -30.24 -5.21 -9.34
N SER A 285 -29.92 -3.99 -9.79
CA SER A 285 -29.99 -3.62 -11.21
C SER A 285 -29.00 -4.44 -12.05
N LEU A 286 -27.76 -4.61 -11.60
CA LEU A 286 -26.72 -5.36 -12.30
C LEU A 286 -27.02 -6.85 -12.34
N GLN A 287 -27.60 -7.42 -11.28
CA GLN A 287 -28.06 -8.80 -11.27
C GLN A 287 -29.13 -9.03 -12.33
N SER A 288 -30.10 -8.11 -12.47
CA SER A 288 -31.16 -8.23 -13.48
C SER A 288 -30.65 -8.26 -14.92
N ILE A 289 -29.50 -7.63 -15.20
CA ILE A 289 -28.87 -7.58 -16.54
C ILE A 289 -27.64 -8.49 -16.67
N ASN A 290 -27.27 -9.23 -15.61
CA ASN A 290 -26.07 -10.08 -15.59
C ASN A 290 -26.02 -11.10 -16.74
N PRO A 291 -27.14 -11.73 -17.17
CA PRO A 291 -27.14 -12.60 -18.35
C PRO A 291 -26.65 -11.89 -19.62
N ILE A 292 -27.01 -10.62 -19.79
CA ILE A 292 -26.58 -9.79 -20.92
C ILE A 292 -25.11 -9.40 -20.76
N LEU A 293 -24.69 -9.00 -19.55
CA LEU A 293 -23.30 -8.63 -19.27
C LEU A 293 -22.32 -9.77 -19.60
N LYS A 294 -22.66 -11.01 -19.26
CA LYS A 294 -21.84 -12.21 -19.51
C LYS A 294 -21.57 -12.49 -21.00
N GLN A 295 -22.33 -11.87 -21.92
CA GLN A 295 -22.11 -11.97 -23.36
C GLN A 295 -20.95 -11.09 -23.84
N PHE A 296 -20.58 -10.06 -23.08
CA PHE A 296 -19.42 -9.21 -23.38
C PHE A 296 -18.15 -9.86 -22.83
N SER A 297 -17.24 -10.24 -23.73
CA SER A 297 -15.88 -10.69 -23.42
C SER A 297 -14.89 -9.62 -23.87
N PHE A 298 -13.95 -9.28 -22.99
CA PHE A 298 -12.86 -8.38 -23.34
C PHE A 298 -11.63 -9.22 -23.68
N LYS A 299 -11.16 -9.10 -24.92
CA LYS A 299 -9.86 -9.64 -25.37
C LYS A 299 -8.66 -8.81 -24.88
N THR A 300 -8.94 -7.70 -24.19
CA THR A 300 -7.96 -6.78 -23.62
C THR A 300 -7.84 -6.99 -22.12
N VAL A 301 -6.61 -6.91 -21.61
CA VAL A 301 -6.33 -7.04 -20.17
C VAL A 301 -6.97 -5.86 -19.43
N VAL A 302 -7.97 -6.13 -18.59
CA VAL A 302 -8.68 -5.10 -17.79
C VAL A 302 -7.75 -4.45 -16.77
N PHE A 303 -6.78 -5.21 -16.25
CA PHE A 303 -5.78 -4.73 -15.30
C PHE A 303 -4.42 -4.59 -15.98
N LYS A 304 -3.64 -3.59 -15.59
CA LYS A 304 -2.28 -3.43 -16.14
C LYS A 304 -1.41 -4.61 -15.70
N GLU A 305 -0.64 -5.16 -16.63
CA GLU A 305 0.35 -6.20 -16.32
C GLU A 305 1.31 -5.75 -15.21
N ASN A 306 1.68 -6.68 -14.32
CA ASN A 306 2.59 -6.46 -13.19
C ASN A 306 2.12 -5.41 -12.15
N LYS A 307 0.82 -5.11 -12.11
CA LYS A 307 0.21 -4.28 -11.05
C LYS A 307 -0.83 -5.08 -10.30
N GLU A 308 -0.66 -5.17 -8.99
CA GLU A 308 -1.66 -5.73 -8.08
C GLU A 308 -2.66 -4.64 -7.68
N GLN A 309 -3.93 -5.02 -7.55
CA GLN A 309 -4.95 -4.12 -7.06
C GLN A 309 -4.71 -3.80 -5.58
N ILE A 310 -5.14 -2.60 -5.16
CA ILE A 310 -5.12 -2.24 -3.76
C ILE A 310 -6.22 -3.02 -3.05
N ASP A 311 -5.81 -3.83 -2.08
CA ASP A 311 -6.72 -4.56 -1.21
C ASP A 311 -7.22 -3.65 -0.07
N PHE A 312 -8.31 -2.93 -0.33
CA PHE A 312 -8.91 -2.02 0.64
C PHE A 312 -9.55 -2.72 1.85
N SER A 313 -9.73 -4.05 1.83
CA SER A 313 -10.23 -4.80 3.00
C SER A 313 -9.22 -4.75 4.17
N LYS A 314 -7.93 -4.62 3.85
CA LYS A 314 -6.84 -4.49 4.82
C LYS A 314 -6.65 -3.08 5.36
N ILE A 315 -7.49 -2.13 4.95
CA ILE A 315 -7.41 -0.73 5.35
C ILE A 315 -8.68 -0.35 6.12
N SER A 316 -8.49 0.13 7.35
CA SER A 316 -9.58 0.66 8.18
C SER A 316 -10.10 1.98 7.63
N ASP A 317 -11.33 2.32 7.97
CA ASP A 317 -11.96 3.56 7.49
C ASP A 317 -11.21 4.80 7.99
N GLU A 318 -10.64 4.75 9.20
CA GLU A 318 -9.73 5.77 9.73
C GLU A 318 -8.52 6.02 8.81
N LYS A 319 -7.90 4.95 8.29
CA LYS A 319 -6.77 5.06 7.35
C LYS A 319 -7.20 5.59 5.97
N ILE A 320 -8.41 5.27 5.52
CA ILE A 320 -8.97 5.85 4.28
C ILE A 320 -9.22 7.35 4.45
N ASN A 321 -9.79 7.77 5.58
CA ASN A 321 -10.00 9.18 5.90
C ASN A 321 -8.68 9.95 5.98
N LEU A 322 -7.61 9.33 6.51
CA LEU A 322 -6.26 9.92 6.49
C LEU A 322 -5.71 10.12 5.07
N ILE A 323 -5.95 9.17 4.16
CA ILE A 323 -5.60 9.31 2.74
C ILE A 323 -6.40 10.46 2.12
N GLU A 324 -7.69 10.56 2.41
CA GLU A 324 -8.54 11.65 1.93
C GLU A 324 -8.03 13.02 2.44
N GLU A 325 -7.74 13.14 3.73
CA GLU A 325 -7.14 14.36 4.30
C GLU A 325 -5.81 14.71 3.64
N TYR A 326 -4.95 13.72 3.40
CA TYR A 326 -3.69 13.91 2.70
C TYR A 326 -3.86 14.42 1.26
N VAL A 327 -4.79 13.83 0.50
CA VAL A 327 -5.07 14.27 -0.87
C VAL A 327 -5.62 15.69 -0.88
N LYS A 328 -6.58 16.01 0.00
CA LYS A 328 -7.12 17.37 0.15
C LYS A 328 -6.02 18.37 0.48
N HIS A 329 -5.16 18.04 1.45
CA HIS A 329 -4.00 18.84 1.83
C HIS A 329 -3.04 19.08 0.67
N SER A 330 -2.69 18.04 -0.08
CA SER A 330 -1.79 18.11 -1.25
C SER A 330 -2.36 19.00 -2.36
N ILE A 331 -3.68 18.92 -2.61
CA ILE A 331 -4.35 19.79 -3.57
C ILE A 331 -4.28 21.25 -3.12
N THR A 332 -4.55 21.54 -1.84
CA THR A 332 -4.47 22.91 -1.30
C THR A 332 -3.05 23.47 -1.39
N LEU A 333 -2.02 22.68 -1.03
CA LEU A 333 -0.62 23.09 -1.20
C LEU A 333 -0.28 23.39 -2.66
N SER A 334 -0.73 22.55 -3.60
CA SER A 334 -0.45 22.71 -5.04
C SER A 334 -1.07 23.97 -5.65
N ARG A 335 -2.11 24.54 -5.02
CA ARG A 335 -2.74 25.80 -5.45
C ARG A 335 -1.92 27.04 -5.09
N GLY A 336 -0.84 26.89 -4.31
CA GLY A 336 0.07 27.99 -3.98
C GLY A 336 -0.49 28.97 -2.95
N GLU A 337 -1.43 28.53 -2.11
CA GLU A 337 -1.97 29.31 -1.00
C GLU A 337 -0.89 29.50 0.09
N GLN A 338 -0.05 30.55 -0.05
CA GLN A 338 1.07 30.81 0.86
C GLN A 338 0.64 30.92 2.34
N GLN A 339 -0.57 31.43 2.58
CA GLN A 339 -1.14 31.51 3.92
C GLN A 339 -1.41 30.12 4.52
N PHE A 340 -1.88 29.17 3.72
CA PHE A 340 -2.11 27.79 4.16
C PHE A 340 -0.80 27.06 4.46
N GLU A 341 0.22 27.22 3.61
CA GLU A 341 1.55 26.62 3.88
C GLU A 341 2.14 27.16 5.19
N GLN A 342 1.98 28.46 5.46
CA GLN A 342 2.45 29.07 6.69
C GLN A 342 1.67 28.56 7.90
N GLU A 343 0.35 28.47 7.83
CA GLU A 343 -0.49 27.87 8.88
C GLU A 343 -0.10 26.42 9.18
N VAL A 344 0.25 25.64 8.15
CA VAL A 344 0.73 24.27 8.30
C VAL A 344 2.07 24.24 9.02
N LYS A 345 3.05 25.07 8.60
CA LYS A 345 4.33 25.22 9.31
C LYS A 345 4.15 25.67 10.76
N ASP A 346 3.12 26.47 11.01
CA ASP A 346 2.79 26.99 12.32
C ASP A 346 2.04 26.01 13.22
N SER A 347 1.67 24.83 12.71
CA SER A 347 1.07 23.75 13.50
C SER A 347 1.99 23.25 14.61
N GLN A 348 1.38 22.74 15.69
CA GLN A 348 2.11 22.32 16.88
C GLN A 348 3.06 21.15 16.57
N GLU A 349 2.61 20.19 15.77
CA GLU A 349 3.34 18.98 15.39
C GLU A 349 4.63 19.34 14.65
N ILE A 350 4.50 20.16 13.60
CA ILE A 350 5.65 20.61 12.81
C ILE A 350 6.57 21.46 13.66
N LYS A 351 6.05 22.43 14.43
CA LYS A 351 6.87 23.26 15.32
C LYS A 351 7.70 22.43 16.30
N GLN A 352 7.12 21.40 16.92
CA GLN A 352 7.86 20.57 17.85
C GLN A 352 8.94 19.74 17.17
N MET A 353 8.63 19.11 16.03
CA MET A 353 9.62 18.36 15.26
C MET A 353 10.74 19.27 14.76
N THR A 354 10.39 20.42 14.20
CA THR A 354 11.34 21.45 13.76
C THR A 354 12.18 21.96 14.92
N GLN A 355 11.64 22.14 16.13
CA GLN A 355 12.43 22.53 17.31
C GLN A 355 13.48 21.49 17.70
N ILE A 356 13.18 20.20 17.55
CA ILE A 356 14.11 19.10 17.82
C ILE A 356 15.22 19.09 16.75
N VAL A 357 14.83 19.20 15.47
CA VAL A 357 15.75 19.17 14.33
C VAL A 357 16.63 20.42 14.24
N ASN A 358 16.09 21.61 14.57
CA ASN A 358 16.85 22.87 14.66
C ASN A 358 17.59 23.03 15.99
N SER A 359 17.57 22.03 16.88
CA SER A 359 18.36 22.10 18.10
C SER A 359 19.85 22.05 17.75
N LYS A 360 20.69 22.76 18.51
CA LYS A 360 22.16 22.74 18.38
C LYS A 360 22.78 21.34 18.59
N MET A 361 21.97 20.40 19.06
CA MET A 361 22.28 19.00 19.30
C MET A 361 22.12 18.11 18.06
N SER A 362 21.52 18.62 16.97
CA SER A 362 21.19 17.77 15.82
C SER A 362 22.36 17.57 14.86
N PHE A 363 23.33 18.51 14.83
CA PHE A 363 24.48 18.52 13.92
C PHE A 363 24.11 18.36 12.43
N LEU A 364 22.89 18.77 12.07
CA LEU A 364 22.37 18.63 10.72
C LEU A 364 22.77 19.82 9.86
N ARG A 365 23.01 19.56 8.57
CA ARG A 365 23.24 20.61 7.58
C ARG A 365 21.94 21.37 7.31
N GLN A 366 22.04 22.67 7.05
CA GLN A 366 20.88 23.52 6.76
C GLN A 366 20.02 23.00 5.59
N GLU A 367 20.66 22.43 4.56
CA GLU A 367 19.97 21.84 3.41
C GLU A 367 19.06 20.68 3.81
N PHE A 368 19.54 19.81 4.71
CA PHE A 368 18.76 18.69 5.22
C PHE A 368 17.57 19.18 6.05
N ILE A 369 17.79 20.18 6.91
CA ILE A 369 16.74 20.79 7.74
C ILE A 369 15.62 21.32 6.84
N GLN A 370 15.95 22.04 5.77
CA GLN A 370 14.97 22.57 4.83
C GLN A 370 14.21 21.46 4.09
N GLN A 371 14.90 20.39 3.66
CA GLN A 371 14.25 19.23 3.04
C GLN A 371 13.32 18.51 4.01
N PHE A 372 13.73 18.38 5.27
CA PHE A 372 12.94 17.75 6.31
C PHE A 372 11.71 18.58 6.67
N GLU A 373 11.84 19.89 6.84
CA GLU A 373 10.70 20.80 7.04
C GLU A 373 9.69 20.72 5.90
N LYS A 374 10.17 20.70 4.64
CA LYS A 374 9.30 20.53 3.47
C LYS A 374 8.57 19.19 3.52
N PHE A 375 9.28 18.10 3.83
CA PHE A 375 8.67 16.79 4.00
C PHE A 375 7.58 16.80 5.06
N LEU A 376 7.82 17.41 6.24
CA LEU A 376 6.84 17.51 7.32
C LEU A 376 5.58 18.28 6.89
N VAL A 377 5.75 19.35 6.13
CA VAL A 377 4.63 20.12 5.55
C VAL A 377 3.82 19.21 4.63
N ASP A 378 4.48 18.48 3.73
CA ASP A 378 3.81 17.58 2.79
C ASP A 378 3.03 16.48 3.52
N VAL A 379 3.58 15.89 4.58
CA VAL A 379 2.97 14.75 5.31
C VAL A 379 2.15 15.14 6.52
N LYS A 380 1.87 16.44 6.73
CA LYS A 380 1.19 16.96 7.94
C LYS A 380 -0.04 16.16 8.38
N PRO A 381 -0.97 15.74 7.50
CA PRO A 381 -2.15 14.98 7.92
C PRO A 381 -1.83 13.69 8.68
N PHE A 382 -0.69 13.05 8.39
CA PHE A 382 -0.25 11.85 9.09
C PHE A 382 0.41 12.15 10.45
N LEU A 383 0.92 13.36 10.65
CA LEU A 383 1.60 13.75 11.90
C LEU A 383 0.65 13.85 13.09
N LYS A 384 -0.66 14.02 12.85
CA LYS A 384 -1.71 14.04 13.90
C LYS A 384 -1.74 12.76 14.74
N GLN A 385 -1.22 11.65 14.22
CA GLN A 385 -1.18 10.37 14.94
C GLN A 385 -0.08 10.32 16.00
N ILE A 386 0.86 11.27 15.98
CA ILE A 386 1.98 11.32 16.92
C ILE A 386 1.56 12.13 18.15
N ASN A 387 1.65 11.53 19.34
CA ASN A 387 1.35 12.23 20.58
C ASN A 387 2.54 13.08 21.04
N PHE A 388 2.41 14.38 20.82
CA PHE A 388 3.41 15.39 21.14
C PHE A 388 3.29 16.00 22.55
N THR A 389 2.39 15.47 23.39
CA THR A 389 2.13 16.03 24.73
C THR A 389 3.27 15.68 25.70
N ASN A 390 3.93 14.53 25.51
CA ASN A 390 4.99 13.99 26.37
C ASN A 390 6.27 13.66 25.58
N SER A 391 6.59 14.46 24.56
CA SER A 391 7.74 14.22 23.66
C SER A 391 9.11 14.25 24.36
N PHE A 392 9.19 14.88 25.54
CA PHE A 392 10.42 15.06 26.29
C PHE A 392 10.30 14.41 27.67
N THR A 393 11.28 13.59 28.03
CA THR A 393 11.44 13.07 29.39
C THR A 393 11.83 14.16 30.39
N ASP A 394 12.54 15.20 29.93
CA ASP A 394 12.90 16.39 30.70
C ASP A 394 12.98 17.61 29.78
N LYS A 395 11.85 18.32 29.66
CA LYS A 395 11.73 19.50 28.79
C LYS A 395 12.69 20.62 29.21
N ASN A 396 12.94 20.79 30.51
CA ASN A 396 13.81 21.83 31.04
C ASN A 396 15.26 21.61 30.61
N LYS A 397 15.74 20.36 30.64
CA LYS A 397 17.07 20.02 30.10
C LYS A 397 17.16 20.29 28.61
N PHE A 398 16.16 19.86 27.82
CA PHE A 398 16.14 20.13 26.39
C PHE A 398 16.19 21.63 26.08
N ASP A 399 15.34 22.43 26.75
CA ASP A 399 15.30 23.88 26.57
C ASP A 399 16.63 24.55 27.00
N PHE A 400 17.25 24.07 28.07
CA PHE A 400 18.58 24.54 28.51
C PHE A 400 19.65 24.28 27.44
N PHE A 401 19.70 23.08 26.89
CA PHE A 401 20.66 22.69 25.84
C PHE A 401 20.41 23.40 24.51
N ARG A 402 19.16 23.58 24.12
CA ARG A 402 18.81 24.32 22.90
C ARG A 402 19.23 25.80 23.01
N ASN A 403 19.04 26.41 24.17
CA ASN A 403 19.29 27.83 24.40
C ASN A 403 20.71 28.13 24.90
N LEU A 404 21.58 27.11 25.01
CA LEU A 404 22.97 27.29 25.40
C LEU A 404 23.69 28.18 24.36
N LYS A 405 24.36 29.24 24.86
CA LYS A 405 25.15 30.15 24.03
C LYS A 405 26.33 29.41 23.42
N ASP A 406 26.71 29.78 22.19
CA ASP A 406 27.75 29.07 21.41
C ASP A 406 29.08 28.96 22.14
N ASN A 407 29.45 29.97 22.92
CA ASN A 407 30.67 29.95 23.73
C ASN A 407 30.67 28.89 24.85
N LYS A 408 29.53 28.66 25.50
CA LYS A 408 29.38 27.59 26.50
C LYS A 408 29.20 26.22 25.86
N TRP A 409 28.57 26.18 24.69
CA TRP A 409 28.44 24.97 23.88
C TRP A 409 29.80 24.48 23.40
N ASN A 410 30.62 25.39 22.86
CA ASN A 410 31.99 25.12 22.44
C ASN A 410 32.87 24.73 23.64
N ALA A 411 32.72 25.36 24.80
CA ALA A 411 33.45 24.94 26.00
C ALA A 411 33.10 23.50 26.44
N LEU A 412 31.82 23.12 26.42
CA LEU A 412 31.38 21.75 26.68
C LEU A 412 31.93 20.78 25.61
N TYR A 413 32.00 21.20 24.35
CA TYR A 413 32.57 20.41 23.25
C TYR A 413 34.10 20.30 23.30
N GLU A 414 34.79 21.35 23.74
CA GLU A 414 36.25 21.38 23.94
C GLU A 414 36.65 20.55 25.18
N GLU A 415 35.79 20.48 26.19
CA GLU A 415 35.97 19.59 27.35
C GLU A 415 35.58 18.13 27.08
N SER A 416 34.75 17.86 26.06
CA SER A 416 34.20 16.52 25.77
C SER A 416 34.50 15.95 24.38
N LEU A 417 35.38 16.59 23.60
CA LEU A 417 35.89 16.01 22.37
C LEU A 417 36.56 14.68 22.74
N PRO A 418 36.11 13.54 22.19
CA PRO A 418 36.73 12.27 22.47
C PRO A 418 38.21 12.42 22.11
N ASN A 419 39.03 12.11 23.11
CA ASN A 419 40.44 11.76 22.99
C ASN A 419 40.71 11.28 21.56
N LEU A 420 41.74 11.85 20.92
CA LEU A 420 42.48 11.15 19.88
C LEU A 420 42.51 9.66 20.27
N ASP A 421 42.12 8.74 19.38
CA ASP A 421 42.15 7.28 19.63
C ASP A 421 43.62 6.79 19.67
N LEU A 422 44.39 7.47 20.52
CA LEU A 422 45.79 7.33 20.76
C LEU A 422 45.92 6.29 21.85
N GLU A 423 46.30 5.11 21.42
CA GLU A 423 46.73 4.04 22.30
C GLU A 423 48.23 4.14 22.51
N LEU A 424 48.68 3.94 23.75
CA LEU A 424 50.09 3.78 24.05
C LEU A 424 50.43 2.30 24.17
N PHE A 425 51.56 1.90 23.59
CA PHE A 425 52.09 0.55 23.74
C PHE A 425 53.60 0.58 23.96
N ALA A 426 54.11 -0.43 24.67
CA ALA A 426 55.55 -0.66 24.81
C ALA A 426 56.08 -1.36 23.55
N THR A 427 57.22 -0.91 23.08
CA THR A 427 57.91 -1.45 21.88
C THR A 427 58.59 -2.80 22.19
N ASN A 428 59.06 -3.50 21.16
CA ASN A 428 59.87 -4.71 21.30
C ASN A 428 61.33 -4.41 21.71
N TYR A 429 61.75 -3.15 21.65
CA TYR A 429 63.10 -2.74 22.03
C TYR A 429 63.42 -3.17 23.47
N ASN A 430 64.53 -3.88 23.66
CA ASN A 430 64.93 -4.49 24.94
C ASN A 430 63.81 -5.29 25.63
N ASN A 431 62.99 -6.03 24.87
CA ASN A 431 61.82 -6.76 25.39
C ASN A 431 60.84 -5.84 26.14
N GLY A 432 60.63 -4.61 25.65
CA GLY A 432 59.78 -3.59 26.27
C GLY A 432 58.38 -4.09 26.63
N GLN A 433 57.73 -4.85 25.73
CA GLN A 433 56.42 -5.48 25.98
C GLN A 433 56.37 -6.41 27.20
N ARG A 434 57.49 -7.03 27.58
CA ARG A 434 57.61 -7.85 28.79
C ARG A 434 58.08 -7.05 30.01
N ASN A 435 58.84 -5.98 29.76
CA ASN A 435 59.51 -5.20 30.80
C ASN A 435 58.68 -3.99 31.27
N CYS A 436 57.62 -3.62 30.56
CA CYS A 436 56.73 -2.52 30.86
C CYS A 436 55.28 -2.94 30.64
N VAL A 437 54.40 -2.50 31.53
CA VAL A 437 52.95 -2.62 31.36
C VAL A 437 52.37 -1.24 31.12
N ILE A 438 51.42 -1.18 30.19
CA ILE A 438 50.64 0.02 29.91
C ILE A 438 49.18 -0.34 30.12
N ASN A 439 48.56 0.29 31.12
CA ASN A 439 47.15 0.06 31.46
C ASN A 439 46.33 1.29 31.11
N LYS A 440 45.34 1.12 30.23
CA LYS A 440 44.31 2.14 29.97
C LYS A 440 43.26 2.05 31.07
N ARG A 441 43.04 3.15 31.79
CA ARG A 441 42.00 3.26 32.84
C ARG A 441 40.66 3.67 32.21
N GLU A 442 39.56 3.43 32.93
CA GLU A 442 38.19 3.78 32.48
C GLU A 442 38.01 5.28 32.20
N ASN A 443 38.77 6.13 32.89
CA ASN A 443 38.80 7.58 32.67
C ASN A 443 39.67 8.02 31.47
N GLY A 444 40.20 7.07 30.70
CA GLY A 444 40.96 7.33 29.47
C GLY A 444 42.46 7.57 29.66
N TYR A 445 42.96 7.61 30.90
CA TYR A 445 44.39 7.81 31.18
C TYR A 445 45.20 6.52 30.98
N TYR A 446 46.47 6.66 30.58
CA TYR A 446 47.39 5.54 30.43
C TYR A 446 48.43 5.54 31.56
N GLU A 447 48.45 4.48 32.36
CA GLU A 447 49.48 4.25 33.36
C GLU A 447 50.59 3.37 32.76
N ILE A 448 51.81 3.88 32.76
CA ILE A 448 52.99 3.23 32.20
C ILE A 448 53.91 2.87 33.37
N GLU A 449 54.14 1.58 33.59
CA GLU A 449 54.96 1.09 34.70
C GLU A 449 56.02 0.09 34.21
N LYS A 450 57.29 0.35 34.56
CA LYS A 450 58.38 -0.60 34.30
C LYS A 450 58.44 -1.66 35.40
N LEU A 451 58.20 -2.92 35.02
CA LEU A 451 58.06 -4.04 35.96
C LEU A 451 59.39 -4.69 36.37
N ASN A 452 60.32 -4.88 35.43
CA ASN A 452 61.50 -5.72 35.64
C ASN A 452 62.74 -4.93 36.09
N ASN A 453 63.55 -5.54 36.97
CA ASN A 453 64.83 -5.00 37.46
C ASN A 453 65.97 -5.07 36.45
N ILE A 454 65.72 -5.51 35.21
CA ILE A 454 66.72 -5.45 34.15
C ILE A 454 66.97 -3.97 33.86
N ILE A 455 68.22 -3.57 34.06
CA ILE A 455 68.77 -2.23 33.84
C ILE A 455 68.83 -2.00 32.31
N CYS A 456 67.67 -1.68 31.72
CA CYS A 456 67.54 -1.44 30.29
C CYS A 456 66.44 -0.41 30.01
N TRP A 457 66.62 0.34 28.92
CA TRP A 457 65.65 1.29 28.41
C TRP A 457 64.45 0.59 27.80
N VAL A 458 63.25 1.08 28.11
CA VAL A 458 62.02 0.69 27.42
C VAL A 458 61.44 1.90 26.71
N ASN A 459 61.10 1.74 25.43
CA ASN A 459 60.37 2.76 24.67
C ASN A 459 58.88 2.46 24.69
N CYS A 460 58.07 3.46 25.03
CA CYS A 460 56.62 3.46 24.89
C CYS A 460 56.22 4.55 23.89
N ILE A 461 55.41 4.21 22.90
CA ILE A 461 55.01 5.14 21.84
C ILE A 461 53.50 5.08 21.59
N SER A 462 52.97 6.13 20.95
CA SER A 462 51.60 6.11 20.44
C SER A 462 51.42 5.12 19.28
N ASN A 463 50.20 4.62 19.10
CA ASN A 463 49.76 3.79 17.96
C ASN A 463 49.67 4.57 16.63
N THR A 464 49.53 5.90 16.73
CA THR A 464 49.23 6.77 15.58
C THR A 464 50.39 7.73 15.30
N ASN A 465 50.68 7.93 14.01
CA ASN A 465 51.60 8.96 13.53
C ASN A 465 50.96 10.34 13.68
N LEU A 466 51.72 11.33 14.12
CA LEU A 466 51.24 12.67 14.36
C LEU A 466 51.07 13.41 13.03
N GLU A 467 49.87 13.91 12.76
CA GLU A 467 49.59 14.70 11.55
C GLU A 467 50.30 16.06 11.59
N LYS A 468 50.81 16.50 10.44
CA LYS A 468 51.75 17.63 10.40
C LYS A 468 51.10 18.97 10.75
N ASP A 469 49.86 19.17 10.35
CA ASP A 469 49.09 20.41 10.44
C ASP A 469 48.25 20.54 11.70
N LYS A 470 48.24 19.54 12.58
CA LYS A 470 47.52 19.56 13.85
C LYS A 470 48.41 20.03 15.00
N LYS A 471 47.81 20.74 15.96
CA LYS A 471 48.45 21.14 17.22
C LYS A 471 48.01 20.21 18.34
N TYR A 472 48.97 19.52 18.95
CA TYR A 472 48.73 18.54 20.01
C TYR A 472 49.22 19.06 21.36
N ILE A 473 48.49 18.69 22.41
CA ILE A 473 48.85 18.87 23.80
C ILE A 473 48.82 17.50 24.48
N PHE A 474 49.93 17.10 25.11
CA PHE A 474 50.02 15.89 25.93
C PHE A 474 50.36 16.27 27.37
N ARG A 475 49.57 15.82 28.34
CA ARG A 475 49.84 16.07 29.77
C ARG A 475 50.26 14.79 30.45
N ILE A 476 51.42 14.82 31.09
CA ILE A 476 52.05 13.65 31.70
C ILE A 476 52.30 13.95 33.17
N LYS A 477 51.77 13.10 34.04
CA LYS A 477 52.03 13.15 35.48
C LYS A 477 53.11 12.15 35.85
N VAL A 478 54.10 12.61 36.62
CA VAL A 478 55.12 11.76 37.23
C VAL A 478 54.64 11.34 38.62
N GLU A 479 54.15 10.11 38.73
CA GLU A 479 53.58 9.60 39.99
C GLU A 479 54.65 8.94 40.86
N ASN A 480 55.18 7.79 40.41
CA ASN A 480 56.10 6.98 41.19
C ASN A 480 57.47 6.90 40.49
N LEU A 481 58.34 7.86 40.79
CA LEU A 481 59.75 7.84 40.41
C LEU A 481 60.55 8.01 41.72
N ASN A 482 61.63 7.25 41.90
CA ASN A 482 62.54 7.49 43.02
C ASN A 482 63.38 8.73 42.74
N GLU A 483 63.95 9.31 43.79
CA GLU A 483 64.91 10.40 43.62
C GLU A 483 66.06 9.95 42.71
N SER A 484 66.44 10.84 41.80
CA SER A 484 67.44 10.59 40.77
C SER A 484 67.10 9.60 39.66
N HIS A 485 65.89 9.03 39.63
CA HIS A 485 65.43 8.30 38.45
C HIS A 485 65.08 9.28 37.33
N PHE A 486 65.59 8.97 36.14
CA PHE A 486 65.37 9.75 34.93
C PHE A 486 64.49 9.03 33.91
N PHE A 487 63.83 9.82 33.07
CA PHE A 487 62.94 9.37 32.01
C PHE A 487 63.00 10.35 30.82
N TYR A 488 62.59 9.88 29.64
CA TYR A 488 62.51 10.72 28.44
C TYR A 488 61.05 10.94 28.06
N ILE A 489 60.79 12.15 27.58
CA ILE A 489 59.54 12.50 26.90
C ILE A 489 59.86 13.24 25.61
N GLY A 490 59.04 13.06 24.57
CA GLY A 490 59.21 13.78 23.30
C GLY A 490 58.63 13.00 22.13
N LEU A 491 59.37 12.95 21.02
CA LEU A 491 58.97 12.23 19.82
C LEU A 491 59.96 11.12 19.45
N MET A 492 59.44 10.06 18.86
CA MET A 492 60.23 8.98 18.26
C MET A 492 59.62 8.58 16.91
N ARG A 493 60.47 8.15 15.98
CA ARG A 493 60.02 7.56 14.71
C ARG A 493 59.57 6.13 14.92
N ASN A 494 58.39 5.79 14.39
CA ASN A 494 57.87 4.43 14.46
C ASN A 494 58.81 3.40 13.81
N SER A 495 59.42 3.74 12.67
CA SER A 495 60.39 2.88 11.96
C SER A 495 61.60 2.47 12.81
N ASN A 496 61.95 3.25 13.83
CA ASN A 496 63.08 3.00 14.72
C ASN A 496 62.66 2.49 16.10
N ALA A 497 61.34 2.38 16.38
CA ALA A 497 60.75 2.12 17.69
C ALA A 497 61.33 0.89 18.39
N ASP A 498 61.51 -0.19 17.61
CA ASP A 498 61.99 -1.49 18.09
C ASP A 498 63.52 -1.67 18.02
N GLN A 499 64.24 -0.75 17.36
CA GLN A 499 65.65 -0.95 16.98
C GLN A 499 66.63 -0.08 17.77
N ASN A 500 66.19 1.08 18.27
CA ASN A 500 67.07 2.09 18.84
C ASN A 500 66.50 2.68 20.14
N TYR A 501 67.35 3.36 20.90
CA TYR A 501 66.90 4.25 21.97
C TYR A 501 65.99 5.36 21.42
N GLY A 502 64.86 5.65 22.07
CA GLY A 502 63.91 6.64 21.57
C GLY A 502 64.41 8.08 21.49
N TYR A 503 65.45 8.42 22.25
CA TYR A 503 66.07 9.75 22.22
C TYR A 503 67.14 9.92 21.13
N LYS A 504 67.44 8.89 20.31
CA LYS A 504 68.54 8.92 19.33
C LYS A 504 68.38 10.01 18.26
N GLU A 505 67.14 10.41 17.97
CA GLU A 505 66.84 11.47 16.99
C GLU A 505 66.99 12.90 17.53
N TYR A 506 67.35 13.07 18.80
CA TYR A 506 67.41 14.38 19.46
C TYR A 506 66.08 15.16 19.37
N LEU A 507 64.96 14.45 19.59
CA LEU A 507 63.60 15.00 19.66
C LEU A 507 62.98 14.76 21.04
N SER A 508 63.80 14.74 22.10
CA SER A 508 63.36 14.39 23.45
C SER A 508 63.90 15.34 24.52
N CYS A 509 63.27 15.33 25.68
CA CYS A 509 63.72 15.98 26.90
C CYS A 509 64.11 14.91 27.92
N LEU A 510 65.31 15.02 28.50
CA LEU A 510 65.72 14.18 29.64
C LEU A 510 65.30 14.86 30.94
N LEU A 511 64.45 14.17 31.69
CA LEU A 511 63.89 14.66 32.94
C LEU A 511 64.22 13.69 34.08
N GLN A 512 64.35 14.22 35.29
CA GLN A 512 64.65 13.45 36.50
C GLN A 512 63.85 13.98 37.67
N LYS A 513 63.42 13.08 38.54
CA LYS A 513 62.79 13.48 39.80
C LYS A 513 63.84 13.98 40.78
N ASN A 514 63.62 15.19 41.29
CA ASN A 514 64.38 15.82 42.36
C ASN A 514 63.40 16.26 43.45
N ASN A 515 63.39 15.56 44.58
CA ASN A 515 62.42 15.77 45.67
C ASN A 515 60.95 15.76 45.16
N GLN A 516 60.21 16.83 45.41
CA GLN A 516 58.81 17.03 45.00
C GLN A 516 58.67 17.66 43.60
N SER A 517 59.76 17.72 42.83
CA SER A 517 59.79 18.36 41.51
C SER A 517 60.42 17.45 40.45
N VAL A 518 60.11 17.69 39.20
CA VAL A 518 60.81 17.13 38.05
C VAL A 518 61.68 18.22 37.46
N ILE A 519 62.96 17.94 37.29
CA ILE A 519 63.93 18.85 36.69
C ILE A 519 64.48 18.28 35.38
N LYS A 520 64.98 19.15 34.52
CA LYS A 520 65.76 18.75 33.35
C LYS A 520 67.18 18.33 33.75
N CYS A 521 67.70 17.23 33.23
CA CYS A 521 69.03 16.71 33.60
C CYS A 521 69.92 16.21 32.43
N GLY A 522 69.81 16.80 31.24
CA GLY A 522 70.72 16.51 30.13
C GLY A 522 70.40 17.33 28.87
N SER A 523 70.99 16.94 27.73
CA SER A 523 70.71 17.55 26.42
C SER A 523 70.40 16.51 25.35
N PHE A 524 69.14 16.48 24.91
CA PHE A 524 68.61 15.48 23.95
C PHE A 524 67.62 16.08 22.94
N GLY A 525 67.73 17.38 22.67
CA GLY A 525 66.98 18.08 21.64
C GLY A 525 66.13 19.19 22.20
N ILE A 526 65.23 18.86 23.12
CA ILE A 526 64.31 19.83 23.76
C ILE A 526 65.05 20.53 24.91
N ASP A 527 65.95 21.43 24.53
CA ASP A 527 66.91 22.05 25.44
C ASP A 527 66.93 23.57 25.41
N LYS A 528 66.28 24.18 24.41
CA LYS A 528 66.28 25.64 24.23
C LYS A 528 65.40 26.26 25.29
N GLN A 529 65.98 27.01 26.23
CA GLN A 529 65.20 27.73 27.23
C GLN A 529 64.37 28.82 26.54
N LEU A 530 63.04 28.74 26.67
CA LEU A 530 62.11 29.73 26.10
C LEU A 530 61.49 30.62 27.19
N LYS A 531 61.33 30.10 28.42
CA LYS A 531 60.79 30.84 29.58
C LYS A 531 61.31 30.25 30.89
N GLY A 532 61.58 31.08 31.90
CA GLY A 532 62.12 30.67 33.20
C GLY A 532 63.62 30.31 33.16
N ALA A 533 64.23 30.12 34.32
CA ALA A 533 65.61 29.64 34.46
C ALA A 533 65.59 28.22 35.06
N GLU A 534 66.24 27.26 34.40
CA GLU A 534 66.30 25.85 34.80
C GLU A 534 64.91 25.19 34.95
N PHE A 535 64.49 24.42 33.93
CA PHE A 535 63.18 23.77 33.93
C PHE A 535 62.95 22.92 35.18
N LYS A 536 61.85 23.23 35.88
CA LYS A 536 61.41 22.53 37.09
C LYS A 536 59.88 22.56 37.19
N THR A 537 59.26 21.44 37.56
CA THR A 537 57.82 21.40 37.86
C THR A 537 57.53 21.78 39.31
N SER A 538 56.35 22.34 39.57
CA SER A 538 55.83 22.59 40.92
C SER A 538 54.81 21.53 41.36
N GLY A 539 54.81 21.15 42.64
CA GLY A 539 53.72 20.41 43.28
C GLY A 539 53.45 19.01 42.69
N GLU A 540 52.49 18.91 41.78
CA GLU A 540 51.94 17.64 41.28
C GLU A 540 52.79 16.91 40.23
N ASN A 541 53.96 17.45 39.88
CA ASN A 541 54.87 16.89 38.87
C ASN A 541 54.20 16.60 37.53
N MET A 542 53.35 17.54 37.08
CA MET A 542 52.74 17.49 35.76
C MET A 542 53.55 18.29 34.74
N ILE A 543 53.65 17.70 33.55
CA ILE A 543 54.40 18.22 32.42
C ILE A 543 53.46 18.26 31.22
N GLU A 544 53.49 19.36 30.47
CA GLU A 544 52.76 19.49 29.21
C GLU A 544 53.74 19.50 28.04
N ILE A 545 53.46 18.68 27.02
CA ILE A 545 54.15 18.71 25.73
C ILE A 545 53.24 19.39 24.73
N ARG A 546 53.72 20.45 24.09
CA ARG A 546 53.04 21.12 22.97
C ARG A 546 53.76 20.80 21.66
N LEU A 547 52.99 20.45 20.65
CA LEU A 547 53.52 19.96 19.38
C LEU A 547 52.75 20.47 18.18
N CYS A 548 53.43 21.03 17.20
CA CYS A 548 52.92 21.25 15.84
C CYS A 548 54.07 21.03 14.86
N LEU A 549 54.02 19.95 14.08
CA LEU A 549 55.15 19.57 13.22
C LEU A 549 55.38 20.60 12.10
N LYS A 550 54.30 21.07 11.45
CA LYS A 550 54.34 22.06 10.36
C LYS A 550 54.87 23.42 10.83
N GLU A 551 54.56 23.83 12.06
CA GLU A 551 55.01 25.10 12.63
C GLU A 551 56.36 24.97 13.36
N TYR A 552 57.01 23.80 13.33
CA TYR A 552 58.27 23.51 14.01
C TYR A 552 58.23 23.70 15.54
N ILE A 553 57.08 23.42 16.14
CA ILE A 553 56.85 23.54 17.58
C ILE A 553 56.97 22.16 18.21
N LEU A 554 57.93 22.01 19.13
CA LEU A 554 58.02 20.90 20.07
C LEU A 554 58.56 21.47 21.39
N GLU A 555 57.69 21.53 22.39
CA GLU A 555 57.94 22.26 23.63
C GLU A 555 57.54 21.43 24.84
N VAL A 556 58.22 21.65 25.96
CA VAL A 556 57.96 21.02 27.26
C VAL A 556 57.76 22.13 28.30
N LEU A 557 56.62 22.09 28.99
CA LEU A 557 56.18 23.11 29.93
C LEU A 557 55.85 22.49 31.30
N ASP A 558 56.04 23.26 32.37
CA ASP A 558 55.52 22.92 33.69
C ASP A 558 54.01 23.21 33.72
N PHE A 559 53.20 22.16 33.88
CA PHE A 559 51.74 22.33 33.95
C PHE A 559 51.29 22.20 35.41
N PRO A 560 50.34 23.02 35.90
CA PRO A 560 49.58 24.06 35.19
C PRO A 560 50.17 25.48 35.28
N ASN A 561 51.35 25.67 35.86
CA ASN A 561 51.88 27.00 36.17
C ASN A 561 52.43 27.77 34.95
N TYR A 562 52.98 27.04 33.97
CA TYR A 562 53.60 27.58 32.77
C TYR A 562 54.72 28.59 33.05
N GLU A 563 55.42 28.49 34.18
CA GLU A 563 56.55 29.37 34.54
C GLU A 563 57.82 29.03 33.75
N TYR A 564 58.00 27.75 33.41
CA TYR A 564 59.18 27.18 32.76
C TYR A 564 58.81 26.54 31.43
N LYS A 565 59.57 26.88 30.39
CA LYS A 565 59.33 26.41 29.03
C LYS A 565 60.64 26.06 28.34
N LEU A 566 60.73 24.83 27.85
CA LEU A 566 61.78 24.36 26.96
C LEU A 566 61.23 24.16 25.56
N GLY A 567 62.05 24.47 24.55
CA GLY A 567 61.75 24.20 23.15
C GLY A 567 62.84 23.34 22.50
N LEU A 568 62.51 22.79 21.33
CA LEU A 568 63.46 22.11 20.48
C LEU A 568 64.58 23.07 20.00
N GLN A 569 65.83 22.62 20.08
CA GLN A 569 66.97 23.35 19.52
C GLN A 569 66.80 23.56 18.01
N ASP A 570 67.20 24.75 17.53
CA ASP A 570 66.92 25.15 16.14
C ASP A 570 67.51 24.18 15.10
N LYS A 571 68.69 23.60 15.37
CA LYS A 571 69.35 22.60 14.50
C LYS A 571 68.58 21.29 14.30
N TYR A 572 67.57 21.00 15.12
CA TYR A 572 66.77 19.78 15.02
C TYR A 572 65.34 20.04 14.53
N LYS A 573 64.95 21.29 14.31
CA LYS A 573 63.58 21.65 13.89
C LYS A 573 63.19 20.99 12.57
N GLU A 574 64.09 20.97 11.58
CA GLU A 574 63.83 20.35 10.27
C GLU A 574 63.39 18.88 10.37
N LYS A 575 63.81 18.15 11.42
CA LYS A 575 63.41 16.76 11.65
C LYS A 575 61.90 16.61 11.88
N LEU A 576 61.22 17.64 12.38
CA LEU A 576 59.77 17.61 12.63
C LEU A 576 58.96 17.49 11.33
N THR A 577 59.44 18.06 10.23
CA THR A 577 58.77 17.99 8.93
C THR A 577 59.40 16.96 8.00
N GLN A 578 60.68 16.61 8.20
CA GLN A 578 61.41 15.60 7.45
C GLN A 578 60.88 14.18 7.67
N PHE A 579 60.44 13.85 8.88
CA PHE A 579 59.97 12.50 9.22
C PHE A 579 58.44 12.40 9.17
N ASP A 580 57.93 11.41 8.43
CA ASP A 580 56.48 11.17 8.27
C ASP A 580 55.89 10.21 9.31
N ASP A 581 56.74 9.62 10.16
CA ASP A 581 56.39 8.56 11.09
C ASP A 581 56.66 8.92 12.56
N LEU A 582 56.62 10.21 12.90
CA LEU A 582 56.80 10.69 14.27
C LEU A 582 55.59 10.38 15.14
N ARG A 583 55.87 9.88 16.35
CA ARG A 583 54.91 9.47 17.37
C ARG A 583 55.29 10.04 18.73
N LEU A 584 54.30 10.18 19.63
CA LEU A 584 54.59 10.53 21.02
C LEU A 584 55.48 9.45 21.61
N TYR A 585 56.51 9.85 22.34
CA TYR A 585 57.47 8.96 22.96
C TYR A 585 57.59 9.26 24.46
N LEU A 586 57.47 8.19 25.23
CA LEU A 586 57.76 8.14 26.66
C LEU A 586 58.71 6.97 26.88
N GLY A 587 59.76 7.15 27.65
CA GLY A 587 60.57 6.01 28.01
C GLY A 587 61.12 6.10 29.42
N THR A 588 61.37 4.92 29.97
CA THR A 588 61.80 4.72 31.35
C THR A 588 62.93 3.69 31.40
N TYR A 589 63.79 3.81 32.42
CA TYR A 589 64.97 2.96 32.61
C TYR A 589 64.95 2.16 33.92
N PHE A 590 64.35 2.72 34.98
CA PHE A 590 64.41 2.12 36.31
C PHE A 590 63.13 1.34 36.65
N GLN A 591 63.27 0.24 37.38
CA GLN A 591 62.15 -0.54 37.89
C GLN A 591 61.25 0.31 38.81
N GLY A 592 59.94 0.09 38.73
CA GLY A 592 58.94 0.79 39.55
C GLY A 592 58.66 2.23 39.09
N SER A 593 59.34 2.70 38.03
CA SER A 593 59.06 4.00 37.43
C SER A 593 57.65 4.01 36.82
N LYS A 594 56.80 4.92 37.31
CA LYS A 594 55.42 5.09 36.86
C LYS A 594 55.17 6.50 36.33
N LEU A 595 54.76 6.55 35.06
CA LEU A 595 54.31 7.75 34.36
C LEU A 595 52.84 7.59 34.00
N ILE A 596 52.07 8.68 34.04
CA ILE A 596 50.65 8.68 33.66
C ILE A 596 50.43 9.68 32.55
N LEU A 597 49.97 9.24 31.37
CA LEU A 597 49.42 10.15 30.37
C LEU A 597 48.00 10.52 30.78
N MET A 598 47.84 11.76 31.26
CA MET A 598 46.61 12.31 31.83
C MET A 598 45.71 12.94 30.77
N ASP A 599 46.22 13.45 29.66
CA ASP A 599 45.38 14.21 28.72
C ASP A 599 46.04 14.23 27.35
N VAL A 600 45.22 14.12 26.30
CA VAL A 600 45.63 14.23 24.91
C VAL A 600 44.62 15.08 24.16
N LYS A 601 45.04 16.28 23.74
CA LYS A 601 44.16 17.25 23.08
C LYS A 601 44.71 17.65 21.73
N ILE A 602 43.82 17.77 20.75
CA ILE A 602 44.07 18.55 19.54
C ILE A 602 43.42 19.91 19.74
N VAL A 603 44.18 20.98 19.56
CA VAL A 603 43.70 22.35 19.77
C VAL A 603 43.84 23.17 18.49
N ASN A 604 43.02 24.20 18.34
CA ASN A 604 43.16 25.14 17.23
C ASN A 604 44.37 26.09 17.46
N GLU A 605 44.59 26.47 18.72
CA GLU A 605 45.65 27.38 19.14
C GLU A 605 46.21 26.98 20.51
N PHE A 606 47.50 27.27 20.75
CA PHE A 606 48.10 27.08 22.06
C PHE A 606 47.81 28.30 22.94
N ILE A 607 46.89 28.14 23.89
CA ILE A 607 46.54 29.17 24.88
C ILE A 607 47.43 28.97 26.11
N ASN A 608 47.94 30.07 26.68
CA ASN A 608 48.69 30.05 27.95
C ASN A 608 47.77 30.34 29.12
#